data_AF-A0A9N8N0Y2-F1
#
_entry.id   AF-A0A9N8N0Y2-F1
#
_cell.length_a   1.000
_cell.length_b   1.000
_cell.length_c   1.000
_cell.angle_alpha   90.00
_cell.angle_beta   90.00
_cell.angle_gamma   90.00
#
_symmetry.space_group_name_H-M   'P 1'
#
loop_
_entity.id
_entity.type
_entity.pdbx_description
1 polymer ?
#
loop_
_entity_poly.entity_id
_entity_poly.type
_entity_poly.pdbx_seq_one_letter_code
_entity_poly.pdbx_strand_id
1 'polypeptide(L)' 'MARNPPVGDNARRGAVRDRSQVFNPHNQNWTKRDSDTGRFMDQKKDGEPFKGVRRERGK' A
#
# COMPACT_ATOMS: atom_id res chain seq x y z
N MET A 1 -15.68 35.97 2.70
CA MET A 1 -14.45 35.65 1.94
C MET A 1 -14.32 34.15 1.87
N ALA A 2 -14.23 33.56 0.67
CA ALA A 2 -13.99 32.12 0.52
C ALA A 2 -12.52 31.82 0.82
N ARG A 3 -12.24 31.04 1.87
CA ARG A 3 -10.88 30.65 2.24
C ARG A 3 -10.53 29.41 1.42
N ASN A 4 -9.71 29.55 0.37
CA ASN A 4 -9.17 28.38 -0.34
C ASN A 4 -8.42 27.52 0.68
N PRO A 5 -8.79 26.24 0.89
CA PRO A 5 -8.03 25.35 1.76
C PRO A 5 -6.60 25.20 1.21
N PRO A 6 -5.58 25.10 2.08
CA PRO A 6 -4.19 24.99 1.64
C PRO A 6 -4.05 23.75 0.75
N VAL A 7 -3.64 23.98 -0.50
CA VAL A 7 -3.24 22.92 -1.41
C VAL A 7 -1.90 22.38 -0.89
N GLY A 8 -1.88 21.12 -0.43
CA GLY A 8 -0.63 20.39 -0.27
C GLY A 8 -0.34 19.83 1.12
N ASP A 9 -1.09 18.81 1.56
CA ASP A 9 -0.68 17.97 2.69
C ASP A 9 0.40 16.92 2.31
N ASN A 10 0.92 16.94 1.07
CA ASN A 10 1.74 15.86 0.47
C ASN A 10 1.15 14.44 0.62
N ALA A 11 -0.09 14.33 1.09
CA ALA A 11 -0.78 13.08 1.31
C ALA A 11 -1.34 12.61 -0.03
N ARG A 12 -0.92 11.41 -0.45
CA ARG A 12 -1.47 10.75 -1.63
C ARG A 12 -2.98 10.55 -1.41
N ARG A 13 -3.78 11.18 -2.26
CA ARG A 13 -5.23 10.96 -2.30
C ARG A 13 -5.54 9.79 -3.23
N GLY A 14 -6.02 8.69 -2.66
CA GLY A 14 -6.44 7.50 -3.41
C GLY A 14 -5.50 6.30 -3.26
N ALA A 15 -5.94 5.17 -3.83
CA ALA A 15 -5.22 3.90 -3.73
C ALA A 15 -3.96 3.88 -4.59
N VAL A 16 -2.90 3.24 -4.10
CA VAL A 16 -1.69 2.95 -4.87
C VAL A 16 -2.01 1.85 -5.88
N ARG A 17 -1.97 2.18 -7.17
CA ARG A 17 -2.28 1.23 -8.26
C ARG A 17 -1.08 0.39 -8.70
N ASP A 18 0.13 0.93 -8.60
CA ASP A 18 1.35 0.25 -9.07
C ASP A 18 1.93 -0.72 -8.04
N ARG A 19 1.24 -0.87 -6.90
CA ARG A 19 1.67 -1.76 -5.81
C ARG A 19 0.52 -2.63 -5.34
N SER A 20 0.87 -3.86 -5.06
CA SER A 20 0.00 -4.83 -4.42
C SER A 20 0.62 -5.29 -3.11
N GLN A 21 -0.16 -5.95 -2.26
CA GLN A 21 0.33 -6.59 -1.05
C GLN A 21 -0.19 -8.01 -0.94
N VAL A 22 0.66 -8.88 -0.42
CA VAL A 22 0.38 -10.29 -0.16
C VAL A 22 0.66 -10.61 1.31
N PHE A 23 -0.19 -11.45 1.89
CA PHE A 23 0.00 -11.94 3.25
C PHE A 23 0.97 -13.13 3.24
N ASN A 24 2.01 -13.07 4.07
CA ASN A 24 2.92 -14.18 4.28
C ASN A 24 2.48 -14.98 5.52
N PRO A 25 1.98 -16.22 5.38
CA PRO A 25 1.49 -17.01 6.50
C PRO A 25 2.60 -17.51 7.44
N HIS A 26 3.86 -17.51 7.00
CA HIS A 26 4.99 -18.02 7.79
C HIS A 26 5.41 -17.08 8.92
N ASN A 27 5.32 -15.77 8.68
CA ASN A 27 5.69 -14.75 9.64
C ASN A 27 4.53 -13.81 9.97
N GLN A 28 3.34 -14.10 9.43
CA GLN A 28 2.10 -13.34 9.64
C GLN A 28 2.19 -11.87 9.26
N ASN A 29 3.10 -11.51 8.34
CA ASN A 29 3.33 -10.13 7.91
C ASN A 29 2.84 -9.89 6.47
N TRP A 30 2.47 -8.64 6.21
CA TRP A 30 2.15 -8.18 4.86
C TRP A 30 3.40 -7.72 4.14
N THR A 31 3.56 -8.18 2.90
CA THR A 31 4.68 -7.80 2.04
C THR A 31 4.16 -7.09 0.80
N LYS A 32 4.77 -5.95 0.48
CA LYS A 32 4.49 -5.13 -0.69
C LYS A 32 5.19 -5.73 -1.90
N ARG A 33 4.45 -5.90 -2.98
CA ARG A 33 4.93 -6.36 -4.27
C ARG A 33 4.73 -5.27 -5.31
N ASP A 34 5.74 -5.10 -6.16
CA ASP A 34 5.66 -4.26 -7.33
C ASP A 34 4.74 -4.92 -8.35
N SER A 35 3.71 -4.21 -8.83
CA SER A 35 2.70 -4.80 -9.70
C SER A 35 3.18 -5.03 -11.14
N ASP A 36 4.23 -4.33 -11.57
CA ASP A 36 4.75 -4.41 -12.94
C ASP A 36 5.85 -5.47 -13.04
N THR A 37 6.76 -5.50 -12.07
CA THR A 37 7.92 -6.40 -12.05
C THR A 37 7.71 -7.66 -11.21
N GLY A 38 6.69 -7.69 -10.35
CA GLY A 38 6.43 -8.79 -9.44
C GLY A 38 7.43 -8.90 -8.28
N ARG A 39 8.37 -7.96 -8.13
CA ARG A 39 9.41 -8.01 -7.09
C ARG A 39 8.83 -7.69 -5.72
N PHE A 40 9.30 -8.40 -4.69
CA PHE A 40 9.04 -8.02 -3.30
C PHE A 40 9.86 -6.79 -2.94
N MET A 41 9.24 -5.82 -2.28
CA MET A 41 9.90 -4.55 -1.93
C MET A 41 10.09 -4.39 -0.44
N ASP A 42 8.99 -4.43 0.31
CA ASP A 42 8.97 -3.94 1.68
C ASP A 42 8.00 -4.79 2.51
N GLN A 43 8.34 -5.08 3.77
CA GLN A 43 7.54 -5.92 4.65
C GLN A 43 7.12 -5.15 5.89
N LYS A 44 5.85 -5.30 6.28
CA LYS A 44 5.33 -4.74 7.51
C LYS A 44 5.91 -5.43 8.73
N LYS A 45 6.26 -4.64 9.73
CA LYS A 45 6.74 -5.11 11.03
C LYS A 45 5.60 -5.43 12.01
N ASP A 46 4.45 -4.78 11.82
CA ASP A 46 3.30 -4.77 12.72
C ASP A 46 2.22 -5.80 12.38
N GLY A 47 2.43 -6.67 11.38
CA GLY A 47 1.46 -7.69 10.96
C GLY A 47 0.20 -7.15 10.27
N GLU A 48 0.01 -5.82 10.25
CA GLU A 48 -1.11 -5.16 9.61
C GLU A 48 -0.85 -4.87 8.12
N PRO A 49 -1.91 -4.80 7.29
CA PRO A 49 -1.77 -4.45 5.89
C PRO A 49 -1.27 -3.01 5.69
N PHE A 50 -0.59 -2.76 4.58
CA PHE A 50 -0.27 -1.41 4.14
C PHE A 50 -1.55 -0.63 3.80
N LYS A 51 -1.71 0.53 4.43
CA LYS A 51 -2.82 1.45 4.15
C LYS A 51 -2.77 1.91 2.69
N GLY A 52 -3.90 1.79 1.99
CA GLY A 52 -4.05 2.27 0.60
C GLY A 52 -3.35 1.42 -0.47
N VAL A 53 -2.84 0.23 -0.13
CA VAL A 53 -2.26 -0.72 -1.10
C VAL A 53 -3.24 -1.87 -1.33
N ARG A 54 -3.51 -2.23 -2.60
CA ARG A 54 -4.47 -3.30 -2.91
C ARG A 54 -3.95 -4.66 -2.44
N ARG A 55 -4.83 -5.50 -1.87
CA ARG A 55 -4.50 -6.90 -1.59
C ARG A 55 -4.55 -7.71 -2.88
N GLU A 56 -3.58 -8.60 -3.08
CA GLU A 56 -3.63 -9.57 -4.18
C GLU A 56 -4.81 -10.53 -3.94
N ARG A 57 -5.55 -10.86 -5.00
CA ARG A 57 -6.55 -11.92 -4.92
C ARG A 57 -5.81 -13.25 -4.97
N GLY A 58 -6.11 -14.16 -4.05
CA GLY A 58 -5.67 -15.54 -4.16
C GLY A 58 -6.21 -16.15 -5.47
N LYS A 59 -5.40 -16.98 -6.11
CA LYS A 59 -5.93 -17.93 -7.09
C LYS A 59 -6.53 -19.12 -6.36
#